data_AF-C9LY63-F1
#
_entry.id   AF-C9LY63-F1
#
_cell.length_a   1.000
_cell.length_b   1.000
_cell.length_c   1.000
_cell.angle_alpha   90.00
_cell.angle_beta   90.00
_cell.angle_gamma   90.00
#
_symmetry.space_group_name_H-M   'P 1'
#
loop_
_entity.id
_entity.type
_entity.pdbx_description
1 polymer ?
#
loop_
_entity_poly.entity_id
_entity_poly.type
_entity_poly.pdbx_seq_one_letter_code
_entity_poly.pdbx_strand_id
1 'polypeptide(L)'
;MCAKMNVSRNIGKHAACFLAAVGVFLGGADLTDAKAGTSAAAVLSVTDAAAVSVQSASKAELADDMRAQTEAASLDYGVALGAPYDDAGFWCDAAGDRLLGTAEDVARLNEELHANQPSLVSLAELPRAVSRRQLRHWMEEAAPEREDWYVPTEPLSDEAYRATVENCAADRLPLRNPLRYGVTVRRADLRDLPTEEAWLDAPDDVHYDILQATAVDPAEPLAVWHESADGKFLFVSMRYYRGWLARDAVALTTRETWLAYVQPEDFLVVTQNRYETPEEAGGQLYQLGSRIPLVQQGGAHLARLPQRAADGSLQEMFVPLPYSESASLAVEDAGDMEAAALHRGSLPYTANNLRRAAFACLGDVYGWGGQDESVDCSSFVADVYRTVGIELPRDADEQEEAFLRASAHVGDEQNAAHGARGKAAAFGGRRCGTEDVAPHIFFTPLDDLTPEERTEALLAAPPASLLFRPGHVMLTLGSVDGKTYVIHSLSGCWEKTQEGLKRCRIRRVLVSDAYFLTSTEGRNLDDCTGVGSFR
;
A
#
# COMPACT_ATOMS: atom_id res chain seq x y z
N MET A 1 15.82 22.36 29.75
CA MET A 1 14.36 22.15 29.88
C MET A 1 13.88 21.76 28.49
N CYS A 2 13.90 20.46 28.20
CA CYS A 2 13.56 19.91 26.88
C CYS A 2 12.03 19.89 26.72
N ALA A 3 11.55 20.51 25.64
CA ALA A 3 10.19 20.37 25.18
C ALA A 3 9.99 18.97 24.59
N LYS A 4 8.97 18.26 25.06
CA LYS A 4 8.50 17.00 24.50
C LYS A 4 7.81 17.32 23.16
N MET A 5 8.38 16.85 22.05
CA MET A 5 7.65 16.71 20.79
C MET A 5 6.67 15.56 20.95
N ASN A 6 5.37 15.86 20.86
CA ASN A 6 4.34 14.83 20.71
C ASN A 6 4.44 14.30 19.29
N VAL A 7 4.74 13.02 19.14
CA VAL A 7 4.52 12.26 17.91
C VAL A 7 3.01 12.13 17.77
N SER A 8 2.46 12.60 16.64
CA SER A 8 1.03 12.51 16.32
C SER A 8 0.61 11.04 16.39
N ARG A 9 -0.39 10.77 17.22
CA ARG A 9 -1.07 9.48 17.35
C ARG A 9 -2.33 9.57 16.52
N ASN A 10 -2.26 9.17 15.26
CA ASN A 10 -3.46 8.89 14.47
C ASN A 10 -3.09 7.87 13.37
N ILE A 11 -2.93 6.62 13.79
CA ILE A 11 -3.14 5.47 12.92
C ILE A 11 -4.05 4.54 13.74
N GLY A 12 -5.16 4.10 13.14
CA GLY A 12 -6.11 3.16 13.73
C GLY A 12 -7.34 3.79 14.41
N LYS A 13 -8.41 4.05 13.64
CA LYS A 13 -9.78 4.13 14.19
C LYS A 13 -10.76 3.31 13.35
N HIS A 14 -10.75 1.99 13.57
CA HIS A 14 -11.87 1.11 13.23
C HIS A 14 -12.19 0.20 14.43
N ALA A 15 -12.78 0.76 15.49
CA ALA A 15 -13.50 -0.02 16.49
C ALA A 15 -14.38 0.89 17.36
N ALA A 16 -15.65 1.05 16.99
CA ALA A 16 -16.80 1.06 17.92
C ALA A 16 -18.07 1.59 17.23
N CYS A 17 -18.97 0.69 16.85
CA CYS A 17 -20.38 0.98 16.66
C CYS A 17 -21.17 -0.14 17.34
N PHE A 18 -21.82 0.12 18.47
CA PHE A 18 -23.16 -0.41 18.81
C PHE A 18 -23.73 0.20 20.11
N LEU A 19 -24.97 0.72 19.99
CA LEU A 19 -26.01 1.06 20.99
C LEU A 19 -25.73 2.21 22.00
N ALA A 20 -26.64 3.14 22.34
CA ALA A 20 -27.98 3.52 21.88
C ALA A 20 -28.39 4.85 22.57
N ALA A 21 -29.15 5.67 21.82
CA ALA A 21 -30.16 6.69 22.14
C ALA A 21 -30.35 7.30 23.56
N VAL A 22 -30.52 8.64 23.60
CA VAL A 22 -31.72 9.43 23.99
C VAL A 22 -31.30 10.78 24.62
N GLY A 23 -31.90 11.91 24.18
CA GLY A 23 -32.03 13.10 25.05
C GLY A 23 -31.89 14.51 24.46
N VAL A 24 -32.66 14.85 23.42
CA VAL A 24 -33.55 16.04 23.35
C VAL A 24 -33.21 17.35 24.12
N PHE A 25 -33.19 18.43 23.32
CA PHE A 25 -33.69 19.83 23.51
C PHE A 25 -32.78 21.03 23.88
N LEU A 26 -32.86 22.00 22.95
CA LEU A 26 -33.06 23.46 23.08
C LEU A 26 -31.98 24.36 23.70
N GLY A 27 -31.48 25.27 22.85
CA GLY A 27 -31.94 26.65 22.95
C GLY A 27 -30.86 27.73 23.11
N GLY A 28 -30.73 28.57 22.07
CA GLY A 28 -31.01 30.00 22.24
C GLY A 28 -29.84 30.99 22.33
N ALA A 29 -29.97 32.03 21.49
CA ALA A 29 -29.45 33.40 21.57
C ALA A 29 -27.94 33.60 21.31
N ASP A 30 -27.46 34.23 20.24
CA ASP A 30 -27.80 35.52 19.56
C ASP A 30 -27.24 36.78 20.25
N LEU A 31 -26.94 37.79 19.42
CA LEU A 31 -26.42 39.16 19.64
C LEU A 31 -24.93 39.34 19.23
N THR A 32 -24.59 39.87 18.03
CA THR A 32 -24.64 41.30 17.57
C THR A 32 -23.81 42.22 18.48
N ASP A 33 -23.01 43.20 18.08
CA ASP A 33 -22.79 43.97 16.85
C ASP A 33 -21.61 44.92 17.18
N ALA A 34 -20.74 45.29 16.24
CA ALA A 34 -20.04 46.58 16.29
C ALA A 34 -19.34 46.92 14.96
N LYS A 35 -19.80 48.02 14.36
CA LYS A 35 -19.39 48.59 13.07
C LYS A 35 -18.18 49.53 13.16
N ALA A 36 -17.40 49.48 12.07
CA ALA A 36 -16.89 50.60 11.25
C ALA A 36 -15.79 51.55 11.75
N GLY A 37 -14.75 51.67 10.92
CA GLY A 37 -13.86 52.83 10.81
C GLY A 37 -13.06 52.76 9.51
N THR A 38 -13.37 53.63 8.56
CA THR A 38 -12.75 53.79 7.23
C THR A 38 -11.54 54.72 7.27
N SER A 39 -10.48 54.45 6.48
CA SER A 39 -9.71 55.50 5.79
C SER A 39 -8.95 55.00 4.55
N ALA A 40 -9.38 55.55 3.41
CA ALA A 40 -8.73 55.82 2.12
C ALA A 40 -7.29 55.35 1.82
N ALA A 41 -7.22 54.57 0.73
CA ALA A 41 -6.50 54.81 -0.53
C ALA A 41 -4.99 55.12 -0.53
N ALA A 42 -4.24 54.19 -1.13
CA ALA A 42 -3.18 54.52 -2.09
C ALA A 42 -3.23 53.50 -3.24
N VAL A 43 -3.64 53.98 -4.41
CA VAL A 43 -3.52 53.26 -5.69
C VAL A 43 -2.09 53.46 -6.20
N LEU A 44 -1.36 52.39 -6.42
CA LEU A 44 -0.19 52.35 -7.28
C LEU A 44 -0.29 51.12 -8.18
N SER A 45 -0.72 51.36 -9.40
CA SER A 45 -0.60 50.41 -10.51
C SER A 45 0.85 50.37 -10.97
N VAL A 46 1.49 49.21 -10.91
CA VAL A 46 2.60 48.88 -11.80
C VAL A 46 2.38 47.45 -12.29
N THR A 47 2.08 47.39 -13.58
CA THR A 47 2.17 46.22 -14.43
C THR A 47 3.61 45.71 -14.45
N ASP A 48 3.84 44.45 -14.09
CA ASP A 48 4.66 43.57 -14.91
C ASP A 48 4.42 42.10 -14.57
N ALA A 49 4.13 41.33 -15.62
CA ALA A 49 4.00 39.89 -15.58
C ALA A 49 5.41 39.29 -15.48
N ALA A 50 5.78 38.82 -14.30
CA ALA A 50 6.87 37.85 -14.16
C ALA A 50 6.23 36.48 -13.99
N ALA A 51 6.10 35.76 -15.12
CA ALA A 51 5.85 34.33 -15.10
C ALA A 51 7.03 33.66 -14.38
N VAL A 52 6.81 33.22 -13.14
CA VAL A 52 7.72 32.28 -12.49
C VAL A 52 7.40 30.92 -13.10
N SER A 53 8.22 30.54 -14.07
CA SER A 53 8.29 29.17 -14.58
C SER A 53 8.75 28.28 -13.42
N VAL A 54 7.83 27.54 -12.82
CA VAL A 54 8.17 26.36 -12.02
C VAL A 54 8.72 25.34 -13.03
N GLN A 55 10.03 25.28 -13.17
CA GLN A 55 10.67 24.20 -13.91
C GLN A 55 10.54 22.94 -13.07
N SER A 56 9.80 21.97 -13.57
CA SER A 56 9.90 20.58 -13.15
C SER A 56 11.36 20.17 -13.23
N ALA A 57 11.92 19.65 -12.13
CA ALA A 57 13.27 19.08 -12.14
C ALA A 57 13.39 18.07 -13.29
N SER A 58 14.44 18.20 -14.09
CA SER A 58 14.65 17.31 -15.23
C SER A 58 14.98 15.88 -14.74
N LYS A 59 14.68 14.87 -15.55
CA LYS A 59 15.02 13.44 -15.28
C LYS A 59 16.52 13.25 -14.94
N ALA A 60 17.39 14.18 -15.34
CA ALA A 60 18.81 14.20 -15.03
C ALA A 60 19.13 14.76 -13.63
N GLU A 61 18.36 15.72 -13.11
CA GLU A 61 18.54 16.26 -11.75
C GLU A 61 18.04 15.27 -10.69
N LEU A 62 16.93 14.58 -10.95
CA LEU A 62 16.52 13.43 -10.11
C LEU A 62 17.54 12.29 -10.16
N ALA A 63 18.13 12.02 -11.33
CA ALA A 63 19.16 11.00 -11.46
C ALA A 63 20.49 11.40 -10.77
N ASP A 64 20.83 12.70 -10.75
CA ASP A 64 22.01 13.21 -10.05
C ASP A 64 21.81 13.28 -8.53
N ASP A 65 20.61 13.59 -8.03
CA ASP A 65 20.30 13.45 -6.59
C ASP A 65 20.28 11.99 -6.15
N MET A 66 19.73 11.10 -6.98
CA MET A 66 19.76 9.65 -6.74
C MET A 66 21.19 9.10 -6.81
N ARG A 67 22.03 9.61 -7.72
CA ARG A 67 23.46 9.30 -7.79
C ARG A 67 24.23 9.89 -6.59
N ALA A 68 23.91 11.09 -6.13
CA ALA A 68 24.54 11.70 -4.95
C ALA A 68 24.18 10.97 -3.64
N GLN A 69 22.96 10.41 -3.55
CA GLN A 69 22.55 9.51 -2.47
C GLN A 69 23.21 8.12 -2.57
N THR A 70 23.56 7.67 -3.78
CA THR A 70 24.27 6.40 -4.02
C THR A 70 25.79 6.54 -3.83
N GLU A 71 26.37 7.72 -4.12
CA GLU A 71 27.81 8.03 -4.00
C GLU A 71 28.22 8.49 -2.60
N ALA A 72 27.26 8.84 -1.73
CA ALA A 72 27.47 8.89 -0.29
C ALA A 72 27.64 7.46 0.26
N ALA A 73 28.84 6.90 0.05
CA ALA A 73 29.33 5.62 0.54
C ALA A 73 28.49 5.03 1.68
N SER A 74 27.81 3.91 1.40
CA SER A 74 27.35 2.88 2.34
C SER A 74 27.45 3.29 3.82
N LEU A 75 26.61 4.24 4.25
CA LEU A 75 26.48 4.49 5.67
C LEU A 75 25.88 3.21 6.24
N ASP A 76 26.64 2.53 7.09
CA ASP A 76 26.14 1.39 7.86
C ASP A 76 25.11 1.97 8.84
N TYR A 77 23.83 1.99 8.44
CA TYR A 77 22.71 2.55 9.21
C TYR A 77 22.38 1.71 10.47
N GLY A 78 23.34 0.94 10.98
CA GLY A 78 23.24 0.03 12.12
C GLY A 78 22.25 -1.14 11.95
N VAL A 79 21.42 -1.12 10.90
CA VAL A 79 20.33 -2.08 10.66
C VAL A 79 20.37 -2.71 9.27
N ALA A 80 21.01 -2.04 8.30
CA ALA A 80 21.10 -2.53 6.92
C ALA A 80 22.23 -3.55 6.82
N LEU A 81 21.88 -4.82 6.68
CA LEU A 81 22.85 -5.90 6.59
C LEU A 81 23.29 -6.12 5.15
N GLY A 82 24.60 -6.24 4.95
CA GLY A 82 25.19 -6.66 3.67
C GLY A 82 25.38 -8.18 3.58
N ALA A 83 26.23 -8.60 2.64
CA ALA A 83 26.52 -10.00 2.40
C ALA A 83 26.86 -10.80 3.69
N PRO A 84 26.31 -12.02 3.85
CA PRO A 84 25.52 -12.76 2.86
C PRO A 84 24.00 -12.48 2.93
N TYR A 85 23.55 -11.60 3.83
CA TYR A 85 22.12 -11.46 4.13
C TYR A 85 21.33 -10.68 3.06
N ASP A 86 22.02 -9.92 2.23
CA ASP A 86 21.49 -9.17 1.08
C ASP A 86 21.38 -10.01 -0.21
N ASP A 87 21.70 -11.31 -0.15
CA ASP A 87 21.55 -12.24 -1.27
C ASP A 87 20.29 -13.09 -1.13
N ALA A 88 19.38 -13.03 -2.11
CA ALA A 88 18.20 -13.88 -2.16
C ALA A 88 18.55 -15.38 -2.14
N GLY A 89 19.67 -15.76 -2.76
CA GLY A 89 20.16 -17.14 -2.82
C GLY A 89 20.52 -17.71 -1.46
N PHE A 90 20.99 -16.86 -0.53
CA PHE A 90 21.28 -17.24 0.85
C PHE A 90 20.01 -17.70 1.60
N TRP A 91 18.86 -17.08 1.30
CA TRP A 91 17.59 -17.38 1.96
C TRP A 91 16.75 -18.44 1.25
N CYS A 92 17.07 -18.76 0.00
CA CYS A 92 16.34 -19.76 -0.78
C CYS A 92 16.95 -21.15 -0.59
N ASP A 93 16.09 -22.16 -0.42
CA ASP A 93 16.51 -23.56 -0.33
C ASP A 93 15.50 -24.50 -1.00
N ALA A 94 15.85 -25.78 -1.13
CA ALA A 94 14.96 -26.78 -1.76
C ALA A 94 13.62 -26.97 -1.02
N ALA A 95 13.55 -26.65 0.28
CA ALA A 95 12.29 -26.73 1.03
C ALA A 95 11.36 -25.57 0.68
N GLY A 96 11.92 -24.39 0.39
CA GLY A 96 11.19 -23.20 -0.02
C GLY A 96 10.60 -23.25 -1.43
N ASP A 97 10.97 -24.23 -2.26
CA ASP A 97 10.33 -24.50 -3.57
C ASP A 97 9.05 -25.36 -3.43
N ARG A 98 8.76 -25.88 -2.23
CA ARG A 98 7.51 -26.61 -1.98
C ARG A 98 6.32 -25.66 -2.14
N LEU A 99 5.32 -26.12 -2.88
CA LEU A 99 4.03 -25.43 -3.00
C LEU A 99 3.36 -25.30 -1.62
N LEU A 100 3.08 -24.07 -1.22
CA LEU A 100 2.36 -23.73 0.02
C LEU A 100 0.83 -23.78 -0.19
N GLY A 101 0.37 -23.63 -1.42
CA GLY A 101 -1.04 -23.75 -1.79
C GLY A 101 -1.23 -23.78 -3.31
N THR A 102 -2.29 -24.43 -3.76
CA THR A 102 -2.70 -24.41 -5.17
C THR A 102 -3.35 -23.06 -5.54
N ALA A 103 -3.64 -22.85 -6.83
CA ALA A 103 -4.39 -21.67 -7.27
C ALA A 103 -5.80 -21.61 -6.65
N GLU A 104 -6.44 -22.76 -6.43
CA GLU A 104 -7.74 -22.86 -5.73
C GLU A 104 -7.60 -22.45 -4.26
N ASP A 105 -6.50 -22.85 -3.62
CA ASP A 105 -6.21 -22.45 -2.25
C ASP A 105 -5.95 -20.95 -2.13
N VAL A 106 -5.19 -20.36 -3.06
CA VAL A 106 -4.98 -18.90 -3.11
C VAL A 106 -6.30 -18.15 -3.30
N ALA A 107 -7.20 -18.66 -4.16
CA ALA A 107 -8.53 -18.08 -4.32
C ALA A 107 -9.33 -18.12 -3.02
N ARG A 108 -9.32 -19.24 -2.28
CA ARG A 108 -9.97 -19.36 -0.98
C ARG A 108 -9.37 -18.42 0.07
N LEU A 109 -8.05 -18.26 0.10
CA LEU A 109 -7.38 -17.30 0.99
C LEU A 109 -7.82 -15.86 0.69
N ASN A 110 -7.95 -15.50 -0.59
CA ASN A 110 -8.48 -14.19 -0.97
C ASN A 110 -9.95 -14.02 -0.54
N GLU A 111 -10.81 -15.03 -0.73
CA GLU A 111 -12.19 -14.99 -0.23
C GLU A 111 -12.24 -14.76 1.29
N GLU A 112 -11.38 -15.43 2.05
CA GLU A 112 -11.26 -15.26 3.50
C GLU A 112 -10.75 -13.85 3.88
N LEU A 113 -9.75 -13.31 3.18
CA LEU A 113 -9.27 -11.94 3.38
C LEU A 113 -10.37 -10.91 3.08
N HIS A 114 -11.08 -11.05 1.97
CA HIS A 114 -12.20 -10.17 1.59
C HIS A 114 -13.35 -10.22 2.62
N ALA A 115 -13.65 -11.40 3.16
CA ALA A 115 -14.67 -11.53 4.20
C ALA A 115 -14.27 -10.87 5.52
N ASN A 116 -12.97 -10.89 5.84
CA ASN A 116 -12.45 -10.33 7.08
C ASN A 116 -12.10 -8.84 6.98
N GLN A 117 -11.91 -8.30 5.78
CA GLN A 117 -11.50 -6.91 5.59
C GLN A 117 -12.37 -6.09 4.62
N PRO A 118 -13.20 -5.16 5.13
CA PRO A 118 -14.09 -4.33 4.30
C PRO A 118 -13.41 -3.39 3.29
N SER A 119 -12.12 -3.09 3.44
CA SER A 119 -11.37 -2.30 2.46
C SER A 119 -11.14 -3.09 1.16
N LEU A 120 -11.06 -4.43 1.24
CA LEU A 120 -10.97 -5.32 0.08
C LEU A 120 -12.35 -5.53 -0.56
N VAL A 121 -12.61 -4.85 -1.68
CA VAL A 121 -13.90 -4.87 -2.36
C VAL A 121 -13.87 -5.69 -3.65
N SER A 122 -14.88 -6.54 -3.83
CA SER A 122 -15.14 -7.16 -5.14
C SER A 122 -15.75 -6.12 -6.08
N LEU A 123 -14.91 -5.53 -6.93
CA LEU A 123 -15.35 -4.48 -7.87
C LEU A 123 -16.54 -4.91 -8.73
N ALA A 124 -16.53 -6.16 -9.22
CA ALA A 124 -17.58 -6.70 -10.08
C ALA A 124 -18.96 -6.75 -9.41
N GLU A 125 -18.99 -6.83 -8.08
CA GLU A 125 -20.17 -6.95 -7.22
C GLU A 125 -20.66 -5.62 -6.64
N LEU A 126 -19.93 -4.52 -6.88
CA LEU A 126 -20.34 -3.20 -6.42
C LEU A 126 -21.74 -2.82 -6.95
N PRO A 127 -22.54 -2.12 -6.12
CA PRO A 127 -23.86 -1.68 -6.54
C PRO A 127 -23.75 -0.71 -7.72
N ARG A 128 -24.66 -0.83 -8.69
CA ARG A 128 -24.70 0.06 -9.88
C ARG A 128 -24.97 1.53 -9.55
N ALA A 129 -25.36 1.83 -8.32
CA ALA A 129 -25.49 3.19 -7.81
C ALA A 129 -25.47 3.19 -6.29
N VAL A 130 -25.04 4.30 -5.69
CA VAL A 130 -25.10 4.53 -4.24
C VAL A 130 -25.88 5.79 -3.88
N SER A 131 -26.35 5.86 -2.64
CA SER A 131 -27.05 7.05 -2.13
C SER A 131 -26.08 8.23 -1.94
N ARG A 132 -26.61 9.45 -1.94
CA ARG A 132 -25.86 10.66 -1.52
C ARG A 132 -25.13 10.45 -0.20
N ARG A 133 -25.83 9.89 0.80
CA ARG A 133 -25.30 9.69 2.15
C ARG A 133 -24.10 8.75 2.14
N GLN A 134 -24.18 7.65 1.41
CA GLN A 134 -23.10 6.68 1.31
C GLN A 134 -21.86 7.28 0.64
N LEU A 135 -22.05 7.95 -0.49
CA LEU A 135 -20.93 8.53 -1.23
C LEU A 135 -20.26 9.67 -0.43
N ARG A 136 -21.05 10.53 0.22
CA ARG A 136 -20.53 11.54 1.13
C ARG A 136 -19.71 10.91 2.25
N HIS A 137 -20.24 9.86 2.88
CA HIS A 137 -19.54 9.16 3.94
C HIS A 137 -18.18 8.60 3.48
N TRP A 138 -18.11 8.01 2.28
CA TRP A 138 -16.83 7.55 1.72
C TRP A 138 -15.84 8.69 1.45
N MET A 139 -16.33 9.85 0.98
CA MET A 139 -15.46 11.02 0.77
C MET A 139 -14.97 11.61 2.09
N GLU A 140 -15.78 11.55 3.14
CA GLU A 140 -15.41 11.98 4.50
C GLU A 140 -14.45 10.99 5.17
N GLU A 141 -14.63 9.67 4.93
CA GLU A 141 -13.76 8.60 5.43
C GLU A 141 -12.35 8.67 4.82
N ALA A 142 -12.25 9.02 3.54
CA ALA A 142 -10.97 9.18 2.86
C ALA A 142 -10.21 10.44 3.32
N ALA A 143 -10.90 11.51 3.73
CA ALA A 143 -10.25 12.76 4.07
C ALA A 143 -9.62 12.73 5.47
N PRO A 144 -8.32 13.02 5.64
CA PRO A 144 -7.69 13.07 6.95
C PRO A 144 -8.26 14.19 7.81
N GLU A 145 -8.23 13.98 9.14
CA GLU A 145 -8.59 15.01 10.11
C GLU A 145 -7.58 16.16 10.03
N ARG A 146 -8.06 17.40 9.85
CA ARG A 146 -7.20 18.58 9.71
C ARG A 146 -6.37 18.84 10.97
N GLU A 147 -5.04 18.80 10.82
CA GLU A 147 -4.06 19.23 11.83
C GLU A 147 -3.26 20.44 11.34
N ASP A 148 -2.19 20.81 12.06
CA ASP A 148 -1.28 21.91 11.70
C ASP A 148 -0.36 21.50 10.54
N TRP A 149 -0.89 21.49 9.32
CA TRP A 149 -0.13 21.14 8.11
C TRP A 149 0.49 22.34 7.41
N TYR A 150 1.42 22.03 6.52
CA TYR A 150 2.22 22.97 5.75
C TYR A 150 2.06 22.65 4.26
N VAL A 151 2.03 23.68 3.43
CA VAL A 151 2.54 23.54 2.06
C VAL A 151 4.08 23.65 2.15
N PRO A 152 4.86 23.28 1.13
CA PRO A 152 6.31 23.39 1.22
C PRO A 152 6.72 24.80 1.67
N THR A 153 7.52 24.89 2.73
CA THR A 153 8.05 26.14 3.34
C THR A 153 7.10 27.05 4.13
N GLU A 154 5.77 26.84 4.13
CA GLU A 154 4.84 27.71 4.89
C GLU A 154 3.59 26.98 5.42
N PRO A 155 2.97 27.46 6.53
CA PRO A 155 1.75 26.85 7.06
C PRO A 155 0.60 26.86 6.04
N LEU A 156 -0.12 25.74 5.91
CA LEU A 156 -1.30 25.65 5.05
C LEU A 156 -2.39 26.58 5.59
N SER A 157 -2.86 27.49 4.74
CA SER A 157 -3.92 28.42 5.12
C SER A 157 -5.29 27.75 5.21
N ASP A 158 -6.15 28.24 6.11
CA ASP A 158 -7.54 27.79 6.23
C ASP A 158 -8.35 28.05 4.95
N GLU A 159 -7.96 29.03 4.15
CA GLU A 159 -8.59 29.32 2.86
C GLU A 159 -8.26 28.23 1.83
N ALA A 160 -6.97 27.86 1.70
CA ALA A 160 -6.53 26.80 0.79
C ALA A 160 -7.14 25.44 1.17
N TYR A 161 -7.14 25.10 2.46
CA TYR A 161 -7.78 23.89 2.97
C TYR A 161 -9.29 23.86 2.60
N ARG A 162 -10.01 24.95 2.92
CA ARG A 162 -11.45 25.05 2.64
C ARG A 162 -11.76 25.00 1.16
N ALA A 163 -10.97 25.67 0.31
CA ALA A 163 -11.14 25.63 -1.13
C ALA A 163 -10.99 24.19 -1.67
N THR A 164 -10.04 23.42 -1.15
CA THR A 164 -9.84 22.00 -1.52
C THR A 164 -11.03 21.14 -1.08
N VAL A 165 -11.53 21.32 0.14
CA VAL A 165 -12.72 20.62 0.64
C VAL A 165 -13.97 21.00 -0.15
N GLU A 166 -14.15 22.27 -0.51
CA GLU A 166 -15.24 22.73 -1.38
C GLU A 166 -15.12 22.13 -2.79
N ASN A 167 -13.91 21.92 -3.30
CA ASN A 167 -13.65 21.28 -4.59
C ASN A 167 -14.11 19.80 -4.62
N CYS A 168 -14.26 19.14 -3.48
CA CYS A 168 -14.91 17.82 -3.41
C CYS A 168 -16.37 17.85 -3.90
N ALA A 169 -17.02 19.02 -3.93
CA ALA A 169 -18.40 19.21 -4.38
C ALA A 169 -19.45 18.31 -3.67
N ALA A 170 -19.19 17.93 -2.42
CA ALA A 170 -20.03 16.99 -1.67
C ALA A 170 -21.49 17.46 -1.51
N ASP A 171 -21.72 18.78 -1.43
CA ASP A 171 -23.06 19.39 -1.31
C ASP A 171 -23.88 19.34 -2.60
N ARG A 172 -23.23 19.07 -3.74
CA ARG A 172 -23.86 18.97 -5.05
C ARG A 172 -24.19 17.53 -5.45
N LEU A 173 -23.84 16.55 -4.61
CA LEU A 173 -24.10 15.13 -4.90
C LEU A 173 -25.59 14.89 -5.18
N PRO A 174 -25.98 14.22 -6.28
CA PRO A 174 -27.37 13.82 -6.50
C PRO A 174 -27.83 12.79 -5.45
N LEU A 175 -29.15 12.63 -5.31
CA LEU A 175 -29.71 11.64 -4.38
C LEU A 175 -29.27 10.20 -4.69
N ARG A 176 -29.04 9.91 -5.98
CA ARG A 176 -28.57 8.63 -6.51
C ARG A 176 -27.38 8.88 -7.41
N ASN A 177 -26.27 8.21 -7.12
CA ASN A 177 -24.98 8.38 -7.79
C ASN A 177 -24.67 7.09 -8.56
N PRO A 178 -24.85 7.07 -9.91
CA PRO A 178 -24.58 5.89 -10.70
C PRO A 178 -23.09 5.60 -10.80
N LEU A 179 -22.74 4.32 -10.76
CA LEU A 179 -21.38 3.85 -10.99
C LEU A 179 -20.99 4.06 -12.46
N ARG A 180 -19.84 4.72 -12.68
CA ARG A 180 -19.14 4.75 -13.97
C ARG A 180 -17.92 3.84 -13.89
N TYR A 181 -17.41 3.42 -15.05
CA TYR A 181 -16.30 2.47 -15.14
C TYR A 181 -15.10 3.15 -15.77
N GLY A 182 -13.94 3.03 -15.14
CA GLY A 182 -12.68 3.59 -15.63
C GLY A 182 -11.53 2.60 -15.51
N VAL A 183 -10.46 2.85 -16.26
CA VAL A 183 -9.20 2.12 -16.18
C VAL A 183 -8.07 3.15 -16.15
N THR A 184 -7.07 2.95 -15.29
CA THR A 184 -5.88 3.79 -15.26
C THR A 184 -4.99 3.55 -16.48
N VAL A 185 -4.46 4.62 -17.07
CA VAL A 185 -3.62 4.55 -18.29
C VAL A 185 -2.15 4.87 -18.04
N ARG A 186 -1.81 5.31 -16.83
CA ARG A 186 -0.46 5.61 -16.37
C ARG A 186 -0.42 5.46 -14.85
N ARG A 187 0.78 5.28 -14.28
CA ARG A 187 0.95 5.38 -12.84
C ARG A 187 0.51 6.77 -12.38
N ALA A 188 -0.25 6.82 -11.30
CA ALA A 188 -0.81 8.05 -10.75
C ALA A 188 -1.06 7.93 -9.25
N ASP A 189 -1.19 9.07 -8.59
CA ASP A 189 -1.41 9.16 -7.15
C ASP A 189 -2.90 9.21 -6.83
N LEU A 190 -3.37 8.23 -6.07
CA LEU A 190 -4.65 8.33 -5.39
C LEU A 190 -4.46 9.22 -4.16
N ARG A 191 -5.33 10.23 -4.04
CA ARG A 191 -5.24 11.30 -3.06
C ARG A 191 -6.42 11.26 -2.10
N ASP A 192 -6.23 11.70 -0.88
CA ASP A 192 -7.34 11.82 0.09
C ASP A 192 -8.23 13.04 -0.17
N LEU A 193 -7.67 14.08 -0.80
CA LEU A 193 -8.38 15.28 -1.25
C LEU A 193 -7.99 15.65 -2.69
N PRO A 194 -8.87 16.32 -3.46
CA PRO A 194 -8.66 16.57 -4.89
C PRO A 194 -7.72 17.77 -5.14
N THR A 195 -6.44 17.59 -4.84
CA THR A 195 -5.35 18.54 -5.10
C THR A 195 -4.06 17.83 -5.51
N GLU A 196 -3.29 18.47 -6.39
CA GLU A 196 -1.94 18.04 -6.77
C GLU A 196 -0.88 18.58 -5.79
N GLU A 197 -1.24 19.56 -4.97
CA GLU A 197 -0.34 20.14 -3.97
C GLU A 197 -0.08 19.14 -2.85
N ALA A 198 1.19 18.99 -2.47
CA ALA A 198 1.58 18.17 -1.33
C ALA A 198 1.38 18.94 -0.03
N TRP A 199 0.78 18.29 0.96
CA TRP A 199 0.61 18.85 2.31
C TRP A 199 1.41 18.02 3.30
N LEU A 200 2.15 18.70 4.16
CA LEU A 200 3.21 18.11 4.98
C LEU A 200 2.94 18.33 6.46
N ASP A 201 3.37 17.40 7.30
CA ASP A 201 3.34 17.57 8.76
C ASP A 201 4.38 18.60 9.24
N ALA A 202 5.41 18.83 8.43
CA ALA A 202 6.44 19.84 8.66
C ALA A 202 6.95 20.42 7.32
N PRO A 203 7.41 21.70 7.29
CA PRO A 203 7.78 22.42 6.06
C PRO A 203 8.79 21.74 5.12
N ASP A 204 9.59 20.80 5.63
CA ASP A 204 10.69 20.13 4.90
C ASP A 204 10.47 18.61 4.77
N ASP A 205 9.30 18.09 5.15
CA ASP A 205 9.00 16.65 5.07
C ASP A 205 8.44 16.23 3.71
N VAL A 206 9.03 16.75 2.63
CA VAL A 206 8.53 16.71 1.25
C VAL A 206 8.32 15.30 0.66
N HIS A 207 8.75 14.26 1.37
CA HIS A 207 8.59 12.86 0.97
C HIS A 207 7.50 12.12 1.78
N TYR A 208 6.71 12.86 2.55
CA TYR A 208 5.62 12.35 3.38
C TYR A 208 4.42 13.28 3.20
N ASP A 209 3.87 13.26 2.01
CA ASP A 209 2.63 13.98 1.72
C ASP A 209 1.44 13.30 2.39
N ILE A 210 0.81 14.01 3.31
CA ILE A 210 -0.29 13.53 4.14
C ILE A 210 -1.48 13.11 3.28
N LEU A 211 -1.71 13.79 2.17
CA LEU A 211 -2.83 13.51 1.28
C LEU A 211 -2.52 12.35 0.31
N GLN A 212 -1.32 11.79 0.34
CA GLN A 212 -0.97 10.63 -0.49
C GLN A 212 -1.53 9.38 0.16
N ALA A 213 -2.63 8.87 -0.39
CA ALA A 213 -3.15 7.57 -0.02
C ALA A 213 -2.25 6.46 -0.56
N THR A 214 -2.16 6.35 -1.88
CA THR A 214 -1.44 5.26 -2.55
C THR A 214 -1.24 5.55 -4.03
N ALA A 215 -0.13 5.08 -4.59
CA ALA A 215 0.03 4.98 -6.02
C ALA A 215 -0.94 3.93 -6.61
N VAL A 216 -1.31 4.15 -7.87
CA VAL A 216 -2.14 3.27 -8.68
C VAL A 216 -1.45 3.07 -10.03
N ASP A 217 -1.21 1.83 -10.40
CA ASP A 217 -0.56 1.48 -11.66
C ASP A 217 -1.52 1.50 -12.85
N PRO A 218 -1.01 1.55 -14.10
CA PRO A 218 -1.84 1.37 -15.28
C PRO A 218 -2.58 0.02 -15.27
N ALA A 219 -3.66 -0.07 -16.04
CA ALA A 219 -4.53 -1.23 -16.14
C ALA A 219 -5.28 -1.59 -14.85
N GLU A 220 -5.23 -0.75 -13.81
CA GLU A 220 -6.07 -0.89 -12.63
C GLU A 220 -7.52 -0.49 -12.96
N PRO A 221 -8.49 -1.38 -12.75
CA PRO A 221 -9.90 -1.08 -12.94
C PRO A 221 -10.45 -0.24 -11.78
N LEU A 222 -11.20 0.81 -12.12
CA LEU A 222 -11.76 1.76 -11.18
C LEU A 222 -13.29 1.81 -11.25
N ALA A 223 -13.91 1.84 -10.06
CA ALA A 223 -15.28 2.27 -9.88
C ALA A 223 -15.32 3.79 -9.70
N VAL A 224 -15.84 4.54 -10.68
CA VAL A 224 -15.82 6.01 -10.70
C VAL A 224 -17.17 6.54 -10.19
N TRP A 225 -17.15 7.25 -9.06
CA TRP A 225 -18.38 7.68 -8.36
C TRP A 225 -18.73 9.14 -8.53
N HIS A 226 -17.72 10.01 -8.50
CA HIS A 226 -17.91 11.45 -8.46
C HIS A 226 -16.79 12.19 -9.19
N GLU A 227 -16.97 13.48 -9.37
CA GLU A 227 -16.03 14.39 -10.03
C GLU A 227 -15.92 15.68 -9.21
N SER A 228 -14.70 16.20 -9.09
CA SER A 228 -14.45 17.46 -8.37
C SER A 228 -15.15 18.64 -9.05
N ALA A 229 -15.33 19.75 -8.31
CA ALA A 229 -16.05 20.93 -8.82
C ALA A 229 -15.37 21.53 -10.06
N ASP A 230 -14.05 21.47 -10.13
CA ASP A 230 -13.23 21.92 -11.26
C ASP A 230 -13.09 20.90 -12.40
N GLY A 231 -13.61 19.69 -12.24
CA GLY A 231 -13.53 18.61 -13.23
C GLY A 231 -12.14 17.98 -13.39
N LYS A 232 -11.17 18.28 -12.51
CA LYS A 232 -9.80 17.76 -12.63
C LYS A 232 -9.59 16.41 -11.94
N PHE A 233 -10.41 16.06 -10.96
CA PHE A 233 -10.28 14.82 -10.20
C PHE A 233 -11.55 13.98 -10.25
N LEU A 234 -11.36 12.67 -10.13
CA LEU A 234 -12.43 11.68 -10.01
C LEU A 234 -12.33 11.04 -8.62
N PHE A 235 -13.44 10.98 -7.88
CA PHE A 235 -13.51 10.14 -6.68
C PHE A 235 -13.82 8.71 -7.10
N VAL A 236 -12.93 7.78 -6.77
CA VAL A 236 -12.95 6.40 -7.25
C VAL A 236 -12.85 5.40 -6.10
N SER A 237 -13.26 4.17 -6.37
CA SER A 237 -12.85 3.00 -5.59
C SER A 237 -12.05 2.07 -6.50
N MET A 238 -10.92 1.58 -5.99
CA MET A 238 -10.20 0.44 -6.54
C MET A 238 -10.35 -0.76 -5.60
N ARG A 239 -9.66 -1.87 -5.89
CA ARG A 239 -9.87 -3.14 -5.18
C ARG A 239 -9.65 -3.07 -3.66
N TYR A 240 -8.81 -2.15 -3.18
CA TYR A 240 -8.44 -2.05 -1.76
C TYR A 240 -8.48 -0.64 -1.17
N TYR A 241 -8.86 0.40 -1.94
CA TYR A 241 -8.82 1.80 -1.48
C TYR A 241 -9.86 2.69 -2.19
N ARG A 242 -10.13 3.86 -1.62
CA ARG A 242 -10.95 4.92 -2.22
C ARG A 242 -10.25 6.28 -2.08
N GLY A 243 -10.43 7.15 -3.07
CA GLY A 243 -9.83 8.48 -3.04
C GLY A 243 -10.02 9.23 -4.34
N TRP A 244 -9.31 10.33 -4.50
CA TRP A 244 -9.32 11.23 -5.64
C TRP A 244 -8.15 10.93 -6.56
N LEU A 245 -8.44 10.68 -7.83
CA LEU A 245 -7.45 10.43 -8.86
C LEU A 245 -7.54 11.52 -9.93
N ALA A 246 -6.40 11.96 -10.45
CA ALA A 246 -6.37 12.89 -11.57
C ALA A 246 -7.16 12.32 -12.76
N ARG A 247 -8.06 13.13 -13.34
CA ARG A 247 -8.98 12.70 -14.41
C ARG A 247 -8.25 12.27 -15.67
N ASP A 248 -7.09 12.86 -15.95
CA ASP A 248 -6.29 12.56 -17.13
C ASP A 248 -5.55 11.22 -17.04
N ALA A 249 -5.40 10.66 -15.83
CA ALA A 249 -4.87 9.32 -15.60
C ALA A 249 -5.91 8.22 -15.82
N VAL A 250 -7.19 8.57 -16.00
CA VAL A 250 -8.31 7.62 -16.11
C VAL A 250 -8.97 7.71 -17.48
N ALA A 251 -9.13 6.56 -18.13
CA ALA A 251 -9.94 6.42 -19.33
C ALA A 251 -11.28 5.73 -19.00
N LEU A 252 -12.39 6.36 -19.39
CA LEU A 252 -13.74 5.85 -19.13
C LEU A 252 -14.14 4.80 -20.16
N THR A 253 -14.89 3.79 -19.72
CA THR A 253 -15.28 2.68 -20.59
C THR A 253 -16.64 2.07 -20.19
N THR A 254 -17.06 1.05 -20.93
CA THR A 254 -18.27 0.27 -20.64
C THR A 254 -18.01 -0.75 -19.53
N ARG A 255 -19.06 -1.24 -18.86
CA ARG A 255 -18.93 -2.33 -17.88
C ARG A 255 -18.31 -3.59 -18.48
N GLU A 256 -18.66 -3.91 -19.73
CA GLU A 256 -18.18 -5.11 -20.43
C GLU A 256 -16.66 -5.06 -20.61
N THR A 257 -16.14 -3.98 -21.18
CA THR A 257 -14.70 -3.78 -21.35
C THR A 257 -14.00 -3.70 -20.00
N TRP A 258 -14.58 -2.98 -19.03
CA TRP A 258 -14.02 -2.85 -17.68
C TRP A 258 -13.87 -4.19 -16.95
N LEU A 259 -14.83 -5.10 -17.08
CA LEU A 259 -14.73 -6.43 -16.46
C LEU A 259 -13.53 -7.23 -16.96
N ALA A 260 -13.09 -6.99 -18.20
CA ALA A 260 -11.91 -7.63 -18.76
C ALA A 260 -10.58 -7.14 -18.14
N TYR A 261 -10.62 -6.08 -17.32
CA TYR A 261 -9.52 -5.65 -16.45
C TYR A 261 -9.74 -6.07 -14.98
N VAL A 262 -11.01 -6.12 -14.52
CA VAL A 262 -11.37 -6.58 -13.16
C VAL A 262 -11.01 -8.04 -12.93
N GLN A 263 -11.32 -8.90 -13.88
CA GLN A 263 -11.09 -10.34 -13.83
C GLN A 263 -10.60 -10.81 -15.20
N PRO A 264 -9.35 -10.50 -15.58
CA PRO A 264 -8.81 -10.93 -16.86
C PRO A 264 -8.68 -12.46 -16.90
N GLU A 265 -9.09 -13.08 -18.01
CA GLU A 265 -8.98 -14.53 -18.21
C GLU A 265 -7.52 -15.00 -18.28
N ASP A 266 -6.64 -14.15 -18.80
CA ASP A 266 -5.20 -14.37 -18.94
C ASP A 266 -4.49 -13.03 -18.70
N PHE A 267 -3.33 -13.06 -18.06
CA PHE A 267 -2.61 -11.84 -17.67
C PHE A 267 -1.12 -12.13 -17.47
N LEU A 268 -0.34 -11.05 -17.45
CA LEU A 268 1.04 -11.06 -16.99
C LEU A 268 1.09 -10.43 -15.60
N VAL A 269 1.92 -10.97 -14.72
CA VAL A 269 2.30 -10.33 -13.46
C VAL A 269 3.73 -9.79 -13.56
N VAL A 270 3.95 -8.59 -13.05
CA VAL A 270 5.29 -8.00 -12.97
C VAL A 270 6.05 -8.64 -11.82
N THR A 271 7.30 -9.05 -12.07
CA THR A 271 8.13 -9.81 -11.12
C THR A 271 9.43 -9.10 -10.72
N GLN A 272 9.75 -7.99 -11.37
CA GLN A 272 10.78 -7.04 -10.94
C GLN A 272 10.15 -5.93 -10.11
N ASN A 273 10.95 -5.15 -9.39
CA ASN A 273 10.45 -3.98 -8.66
C ASN A 273 9.67 -3.03 -9.57
N ARG A 274 10.19 -2.77 -10.77
CA ARG A 274 9.60 -1.88 -11.77
C ARG A 274 9.71 -2.50 -13.17
N TYR A 275 8.69 -2.28 -13.98
CA TYR A 275 8.68 -2.63 -15.39
C TYR A 275 8.10 -1.48 -16.21
N GLU A 276 8.86 -0.99 -17.18
CA GLU A 276 8.38 -0.03 -18.17
C GLU A 276 8.08 -0.75 -19.49
N THR A 277 6.90 -0.52 -20.05
CA THR A 277 6.62 -0.99 -21.41
C THR A 277 7.51 -0.26 -22.42
N PRO A 278 7.77 -0.82 -23.62
CA PRO A 278 8.49 -0.12 -24.67
C PRO A 278 7.90 1.28 -24.95
N GLU A 279 8.74 2.25 -25.35
CA GLU A 279 8.28 3.61 -25.64
C GLU A 279 7.20 3.64 -26.73
N GLU A 280 7.32 2.75 -27.73
CA GLU A 280 6.32 2.60 -28.80
C GLU A 280 4.96 2.07 -28.28
N ALA A 281 4.99 1.43 -27.12
CA ALA A 281 3.84 0.91 -26.39
C ALA A 281 3.32 1.88 -25.31
N GLY A 282 3.90 3.08 -25.22
CA GLY A 282 3.45 4.17 -24.34
C GLY A 282 4.30 4.40 -23.08
N GLY A 283 5.37 3.62 -22.84
CA GLY A 283 6.27 3.84 -21.69
C GLY A 283 5.56 3.75 -20.33
N GLN A 284 4.62 2.82 -20.20
CA GLN A 284 3.81 2.65 -18.99
C GLN A 284 4.63 1.98 -17.90
N LEU A 285 4.77 2.65 -16.75
CA LEU A 285 5.44 2.13 -15.57
C LEU A 285 4.48 1.29 -14.72
N TYR A 286 4.88 0.06 -14.43
CA TYR A 286 4.20 -0.90 -13.57
C TYR A 286 5.12 -1.29 -12.40
N GLN A 287 4.57 -1.44 -11.20
CA GLN A 287 5.28 -1.93 -10.01
C GLN A 287 5.25 -3.46 -9.95
N LEU A 288 6.10 -4.06 -9.13
CA LEU A 288 5.99 -5.46 -8.70
C LEU A 288 4.52 -5.84 -8.41
N GLY A 289 4.08 -6.99 -8.92
CA GLY A 289 2.72 -7.49 -8.66
C GLY A 289 1.62 -6.84 -9.49
N SER A 290 1.85 -5.76 -10.27
CA SER A 290 0.82 -5.26 -11.19
C SER A 290 0.43 -6.35 -12.20
N ARG A 291 -0.84 -6.32 -12.63
CA ARG A 291 -1.36 -7.24 -13.63
C ARG A 291 -1.56 -6.51 -14.96
N ILE A 292 -1.04 -7.09 -16.04
CA ILE A 292 -1.26 -6.62 -17.41
C ILE A 292 -2.12 -7.66 -18.13
N PRO A 293 -3.39 -7.37 -18.47
CA PRO A 293 -4.24 -8.35 -19.14
C PRO A 293 -3.66 -8.81 -20.47
N LEU A 294 -3.86 -10.08 -20.80
CA LEU A 294 -3.52 -10.67 -22.10
C LEU A 294 -4.77 -10.92 -22.92
N VAL A 295 -4.63 -10.85 -24.24
CA VAL A 295 -5.63 -11.32 -25.19
C VAL A 295 -4.99 -12.23 -26.23
N GLN A 296 -5.70 -13.26 -26.66
CA GLN A 296 -5.27 -14.10 -27.77
C GLN A 296 -5.76 -13.50 -29.10
N GLN A 297 -4.83 -13.09 -29.97
CA GLN A 297 -5.14 -12.58 -31.31
C GLN A 297 -4.17 -13.16 -32.33
N GLY A 298 -4.69 -13.70 -33.44
CA GLY A 298 -3.85 -14.25 -34.51
C GLY A 298 -2.95 -15.43 -34.09
N GLY A 299 -3.29 -16.13 -33.00
CA GLY A 299 -2.49 -17.21 -32.42
C GLY A 299 -1.37 -16.76 -31.46
N ALA A 300 -1.24 -15.45 -31.19
CA ALA A 300 -0.29 -14.90 -30.23
C ALA A 300 -1.01 -14.34 -28.99
N HIS A 301 -0.33 -14.37 -27.84
CA HIS A 301 -0.74 -13.65 -26.63
C HIS A 301 -0.19 -12.22 -26.70
N LEU A 302 -1.07 -11.23 -26.64
CA LEU A 302 -0.73 -9.81 -26.69
C LEU A 302 -1.15 -9.14 -25.39
N ALA A 303 -0.27 -8.34 -24.81
CA ALA A 303 -0.58 -7.47 -23.69
C ALA A 303 -1.58 -6.40 -24.12
N ARG A 304 -2.66 -6.26 -23.36
CA ARG A 304 -3.67 -5.22 -23.51
C ARG A 304 -3.28 -4.02 -22.65
N LEU A 305 -2.72 -3.01 -23.31
CA LEU A 305 -2.26 -1.78 -22.67
C LEU A 305 -3.33 -0.68 -22.81
N PRO A 306 -3.84 -0.11 -21.70
CA PRO A 306 -4.89 0.89 -21.74
C PRO A 306 -4.33 2.26 -22.14
N GLN A 307 -4.99 2.94 -23.07
CA GLN A 307 -4.65 4.27 -23.56
C GLN A 307 -5.86 5.19 -23.39
N ARG A 308 -5.62 6.49 -23.24
CA ARG A 308 -6.69 7.47 -23.08
C ARG A 308 -6.86 8.29 -24.35
N ALA A 309 -8.03 8.18 -24.99
CA ALA A 309 -8.39 9.01 -26.12
C ALA A 309 -8.55 10.49 -25.73
N ALA A 310 -8.55 11.37 -26.72
CA ALA A 310 -8.76 12.81 -26.51
C ALA A 310 -10.12 13.14 -25.87
N ASP A 311 -11.15 12.33 -26.11
CA ASP A 311 -12.47 12.46 -25.48
C ASP A 311 -12.56 11.84 -24.08
N GLY A 312 -11.47 11.23 -23.59
CA GLY A 312 -11.39 10.56 -22.30
C GLY A 312 -11.90 9.12 -22.28
N SER A 313 -12.28 8.55 -23.43
CA SER A 313 -12.62 7.13 -23.53
C SER A 313 -11.38 6.24 -23.55
N LEU A 314 -11.55 4.98 -23.15
CA LEU A 314 -10.52 3.95 -23.23
C LEU A 314 -10.26 3.54 -24.67
N GLN A 315 -8.99 3.55 -25.05
CA GLN A 315 -8.45 2.87 -26.23
C GLN A 315 -7.53 1.75 -25.75
N GLU A 316 -7.46 0.65 -26.49
CA GLU A 316 -6.63 -0.50 -26.14
C GLU A 316 -5.56 -0.69 -27.20
N MET A 317 -4.31 -0.80 -26.76
CA MET A 317 -3.19 -1.17 -27.61
C MET A 317 -2.80 -2.62 -27.30
N PHE A 318 -2.54 -3.42 -28.32
CA PHE A 318 -2.17 -4.82 -28.19
C PHE A 318 -0.73 -5.04 -28.64
N VAL A 319 0.15 -5.40 -27.72
CA VAL A 319 1.61 -5.47 -27.96
C VAL A 319 2.16 -6.82 -27.47
N PRO A 320 3.04 -7.50 -28.24
CA PRO A 320 3.77 -8.65 -27.72
C PRO A 320 4.84 -8.17 -26.71
N LEU A 321 4.79 -8.69 -25.49
CA LEU A 321 5.80 -8.44 -24.47
C LEU A 321 6.55 -9.75 -24.14
N PRO A 322 7.85 -9.72 -23.84
CA PRO A 322 8.58 -10.90 -23.40
C PRO A 322 8.14 -11.29 -21.99
N TYR A 323 7.81 -12.57 -21.78
CA TYR A 323 7.42 -13.10 -20.47
C TYR A 323 7.91 -14.53 -20.28
N SER A 324 7.97 -14.96 -19.02
CA SER A 324 8.26 -16.34 -18.61
C SER A 324 6.97 -17.09 -18.26
N GLU A 325 6.99 -18.41 -18.42
CA GLU A 325 6.00 -19.35 -17.86
C GLU A 325 6.68 -20.32 -16.87
N SER A 326 7.92 -20.02 -16.45
CA SER A 326 8.67 -20.84 -15.50
C SER A 326 8.04 -20.77 -14.11
N ALA A 327 7.98 -21.91 -13.43
CA ALA A 327 7.47 -22.02 -12.07
C ALA A 327 8.33 -21.29 -11.01
N SER A 328 9.55 -20.87 -11.36
CA SER A 328 10.52 -20.27 -10.45
C SER A 328 11.14 -19.00 -11.05
N LEU A 329 11.33 -17.99 -10.20
CA LEU A 329 12.14 -16.80 -10.50
C LEU A 329 13.66 -17.06 -10.43
N ALA A 330 14.09 -18.30 -10.21
CA ALA A 330 15.53 -18.62 -10.19
C ALA A 330 16.19 -18.34 -11.55
N VAL A 331 17.35 -17.68 -11.51
CA VAL A 331 18.13 -17.31 -12.71
C VAL A 331 18.89 -18.52 -13.30
N GLU A 332 19.13 -19.56 -12.49
CA GLU A 332 20.08 -20.65 -12.82
C GLU A 332 19.69 -21.55 -14.01
N ASP A 333 18.42 -21.54 -14.45
CA ASP A 333 17.93 -22.34 -15.58
C ASP A 333 17.79 -21.55 -16.90
N ALA A 334 18.10 -20.25 -16.93
CA ALA A 334 17.81 -19.39 -18.08
C ALA A 334 18.93 -19.29 -19.13
N GLY A 335 20.12 -19.85 -18.89
CA GLY A 335 21.30 -19.53 -19.70
C GLY A 335 21.58 -18.01 -19.71
N ASP A 336 22.22 -17.48 -20.75
CA ASP A 336 22.49 -16.04 -20.91
C ASP A 336 21.22 -15.15 -21.06
N MET A 337 20.01 -15.65 -20.73
CA MET A 337 18.80 -14.83 -20.67
C MET A 337 18.64 -14.18 -19.30
N GLU A 338 18.59 -12.86 -19.30
CA GLU A 338 18.14 -12.03 -18.20
C GLU A 338 16.76 -12.51 -17.71
N ALA A 339 16.56 -12.56 -16.38
CA ALA A 339 15.30 -13.03 -15.80
C ALA A 339 14.13 -12.20 -16.36
N ALA A 340 13.16 -12.86 -17.00
CA ALA A 340 12.07 -12.15 -17.64
C ALA A 340 11.32 -11.31 -16.61
N ALA A 341 11.14 -10.01 -16.88
CA ALA A 341 10.49 -9.10 -15.93
C ALA A 341 9.00 -9.38 -15.70
N LEU A 342 8.41 -10.20 -16.57
CA LEU A 342 7.00 -10.55 -16.62
C LEU A 342 6.86 -12.08 -16.55
N HIS A 343 5.85 -12.54 -15.80
CA HIS A 343 5.44 -13.93 -15.76
C HIS A 343 3.98 -14.06 -16.17
N ARG A 344 3.62 -15.09 -16.93
CA ARG A 344 2.22 -15.32 -17.33
C ARG A 344 1.43 -15.98 -16.20
N GLY A 345 0.37 -15.31 -15.77
CA GLY A 345 -0.37 -15.65 -14.57
C GLY A 345 0.45 -15.39 -13.30
N SER A 346 -0.15 -15.68 -12.15
CA SER A 346 0.56 -15.62 -10.87
C SER A 346 1.69 -16.65 -10.82
N LEU A 347 2.76 -16.32 -10.09
CA LEU A 347 3.78 -17.29 -9.73
C LEU A 347 3.21 -18.39 -8.83
N PRO A 348 3.75 -19.61 -8.87
CA PRO A 348 3.43 -20.64 -7.90
C PRO A 348 3.65 -20.13 -6.47
N TYR A 349 2.69 -20.40 -5.58
CA TYR A 349 2.75 -19.94 -4.20
C TYR A 349 3.77 -20.74 -3.39
N THR A 350 5.01 -20.26 -3.36
CA THR A 350 6.15 -20.89 -2.66
C THR A 350 6.91 -19.85 -1.84
N ALA A 351 7.60 -20.28 -0.79
CA ALA A 351 8.39 -19.36 0.03
C ALA A 351 9.55 -18.72 -0.76
N ASN A 352 10.16 -19.47 -1.68
CA ASN A 352 11.25 -18.94 -2.50
C ASN A 352 10.76 -17.90 -3.53
N ASN A 353 9.57 -18.06 -4.11
CA ASN A 353 9.03 -17.04 -5.03
C ASN A 353 8.73 -15.74 -4.28
N LEU A 354 8.16 -15.81 -3.06
CA LEU A 354 7.94 -14.62 -2.22
C LEU A 354 9.26 -13.93 -1.85
N ARG A 355 10.27 -14.70 -1.42
CA ARG A 355 11.60 -14.15 -1.10
C ARG A 355 12.20 -13.47 -2.32
N ARG A 356 12.26 -14.14 -3.48
CA ARG A 356 12.83 -13.56 -4.71
C ARG A 356 12.09 -12.30 -5.14
N ALA A 357 10.76 -12.28 -5.08
CA ALA A 357 9.97 -11.08 -5.34
C ALA A 357 10.29 -9.94 -4.35
N ALA A 358 10.46 -10.24 -3.06
CA ALA A 358 10.86 -9.25 -2.07
C ALA A 358 12.27 -8.68 -2.33
N PHE A 359 13.22 -9.54 -2.72
CA PHE A 359 14.58 -9.13 -3.07
C PHE A 359 14.66 -8.34 -4.38
N ALA A 360 13.66 -8.43 -5.27
CA ALA A 360 13.59 -7.60 -6.47
C ALA A 360 13.52 -6.09 -6.14
N CYS A 361 12.99 -5.73 -4.96
CA CYS A 361 12.94 -4.35 -4.48
C CYS A 361 14.10 -3.97 -3.55
N LEU A 362 15.06 -4.86 -3.29
CA LEU A 362 16.15 -4.58 -2.36
C LEU A 362 16.94 -3.34 -2.83
N GLY A 363 17.06 -2.35 -1.95
CA GLY A 363 17.74 -1.08 -2.25
C GLY A 363 16.82 0.02 -2.75
N ASP A 364 15.57 -0.26 -3.09
CA ASP A 364 14.60 0.76 -3.51
C ASP A 364 14.38 1.80 -2.42
N VAL A 365 14.16 3.06 -2.82
CA VAL A 365 13.83 4.16 -1.91
C VAL A 365 12.49 3.89 -1.23
N TYR A 366 12.33 4.24 0.05
CA TYR A 366 11.02 4.22 0.70
C TYR A 366 10.13 5.32 0.10
N GLY A 367 9.01 4.92 -0.49
CA GLY A 367 8.01 5.82 -1.06
C GLY A 367 6.74 5.85 -0.24
N TRP A 368 6.53 6.89 0.59
CA TRP A 368 5.29 7.06 1.35
C TRP A 368 4.08 7.03 0.42
N GLY A 369 3.13 6.11 0.65
CA GLY A 369 1.97 6.01 -0.22
C GLY A 369 2.33 5.76 -1.69
N GLY A 370 3.50 5.21 -2.00
CA GLY A 370 3.97 4.99 -3.37
C GLY A 370 4.66 6.17 -4.07
N GLN A 371 4.95 7.26 -3.34
CA GLN A 371 5.80 8.36 -3.81
C GLN A 371 7.19 7.88 -4.26
N ASP A 372 7.91 8.73 -5.00
CA ASP A 372 9.22 8.40 -5.58
C ASP A 372 9.18 7.15 -6.49
N GLU A 373 7.99 6.88 -7.05
CA GLU A 373 7.68 5.71 -7.88
C GLU A 373 8.03 4.38 -7.19
N SER A 374 7.93 4.34 -5.86
CA SER A 374 8.42 3.23 -5.05
C SER A 374 7.34 2.65 -4.15
N VAL A 375 7.75 1.95 -3.09
CA VAL A 375 6.88 1.27 -2.12
C VAL A 375 7.17 1.74 -0.70
N ASP A 376 6.11 1.85 0.10
CA ASP A 376 6.18 1.91 1.56
C ASP A 376 6.14 0.51 2.16
N CYS A 377 6.07 0.40 3.50
CA CYS A 377 6.13 -0.89 4.18
C CYS A 377 5.00 -1.86 3.78
N SER A 378 3.77 -1.37 3.65
CA SER A 378 2.59 -2.22 3.45
C SER A 378 2.31 -2.47 1.97
N SER A 379 2.55 -1.50 1.08
CA SER A 379 2.56 -1.74 -0.37
C SER A 379 3.66 -2.72 -0.77
N PHE A 380 4.87 -2.62 -0.18
CA PHE A 380 5.95 -3.57 -0.43
C PHE A 380 5.52 -5.03 -0.20
N VAL A 381 4.97 -5.34 0.98
CA VAL A 381 4.55 -6.72 1.25
C VAL A 381 3.32 -7.11 0.43
N ALA A 382 2.36 -6.20 0.20
CA ALA A 382 1.20 -6.45 -0.64
C ALA A 382 1.59 -6.81 -2.07
N ASP A 383 2.54 -6.09 -2.66
CA ASP A 383 3.05 -6.30 -4.01
C ASP A 383 3.78 -7.64 -4.13
N VAL A 384 4.60 -8.01 -3.12
CA VAL A 384 5.25 -9.32 -3.04
C VAL A 384 4.22 -10.46 -3.05
N TYR A 385 3.19 -10.39 -2.19
CA TYR A 385 2.14 -11.43 -2.15
C TYR A 385 1.25 -11.42 -3.40
N ARG A 386 1.08 -10.27 -4.04
CA ARG A 386 0.32 -10.16 -5.29
C ARG A 386 0.98 -10.93 -6.43
N THR A 387 2.31 -11.08 -6.43
CA THR A 387 3.02 -11.90 -7.43
C THR A 387 2.57 -13.37 -7.45
N VAL A 388 2.16 -13.91 -6.30
CA VAL A 388 1.63 -15.28 -6.14
C VAL A 388 0.09 -15.31 -6.13
N GLY A 389 -0.55 -14.16 -6.33
CA GLY A 389 -2.00 -14.03 -6.44
C GLY A 389 -2.76 -13.75 -5.15
N ILE A 390 -2.07 -13.54 -4.01
CA ILE A 390 -2.70 -13.20 -2.74
C ILE A 390 -2.88 -11.68 -2.64
N GLU A 391 -4.09 -11.20 -2.33
CA GLU A 391 -4.43 -9.78 -2.31
C GLU A 391 -4.57 -9.26 -0.88
N LEU A 392 -3.49 -8.67 -0.35
CA LEU A 392 -3.48 -8.05 0.97
C LEU A 392 -4.18 -6.66 0.96
N PRO A 393 -4.78 -6.24 2.09
CA PRO A 393 -5.21 -4.85 2.30
C PRO A 393 -4.06 -3.86 2.15
N ARG A 394 -4.36 -2.57 1.95
CA ARG A 394 -3.33 -1.56 1.63
C ARG A 394 -2.52 -1.11 2.83
N ASP A 395 -3.17 -0.89 3.96
CA ASP A 395 -2.56 -0.28 5.14
C ASP A 395 -2.09 -1.35 6.11
N ALA A 396 -0.97 -1.11 6.80
CA ALA A 396 -0.36 -2.12 7.69
C ALA A 396 -1.33 -2.61 8.79
N ASP A 397 -2.08 -1.68 9.39
CA ASP A 397 -3.06 -2.01 10.43
C ASP A 397 -4.25 -2.83 9.87
N GLU A 398 -4.66 -2.53 8.63
CA GLU A 398 -5.70 -3.28 7.92
C GLU A 398 -5.24 -4.69 7.53
N GLN A 399 -3.97 -4.82 7.14
CA GLN A 399 -3.35 -6.12 6.92
C GLN A 399 -3.35 -6.91 8.22
N GLU A 400 -2.86 -6.35 9.33
CA GLU A 400 -2.86 -7.03 10.63
C GLU A 400 -4.27 -7.47 11.07
N GLU A 401 -5.24 -6.56 10.94
CA GLU A 401 -6.63 -6.82 11.30
C GLU A 401 -7.23 -7.99 10.48
N ALA A 402 -6.91 -8.09 9.19
CA ALA A 402 -7.37 -9.18 8.34
C ALA A 402 -6.89 -10.55 8.87
N PHE A 403 -5.63 -10.67 9.30
CA PHE A 403 -5.09 -11.91 9.88
C PHE A 403 -5.69 -12.21 11.26
N LEU A 404 -5.85 -11.18 12.10
CA LEU A 404 -6.47 -11.29 13.43
C LEU A 404 -7.90 -11.83 13.33
N ARG A 405 -8.74 -11.23 12.49
CA ARG A 405 -10.15 -11.63 12.32
C ARG A 405 -10.28 -13.03 11.73
N ALA A 406 -9.46 -13.36 10.73
CA ALA A 406 -9.45 -14.70 10.14
C ALA A 406 -9.15 -15.79 11.18
N SER A 407 -8.16 -15.54 12.04
CA SER A 407 -7.75 -16.50 13.09
C SER A 407 -8.79 -16.67 14.20
N ALA A 408 -9.61 -15.65 14.48
CA ALA A 408 -10.66 -15.73 15.49
C ALA A 408 -11.80 -16.69 15.08
N HIS A 409 -12.14 -16.74 13.78
CA HIS A 409 -13.21 -17.61 13.27
C HIS A 409 -12.84 -19.10 13.39
N VAL A 410 -11.58 -19.46 13.18
CA VAL A 410 -11.07 -20.84 13.37
C VAL A 410 -11.16 -21.26 14.84
N GLY A 411 -10.89 -20.34 15.77
CA GLY A 411 -11.03 -20.58 17.20
C GLY A 411 -12.47 -20.90 17.61
N ASP A 412 -13.45 -20.19 17.05
CA ASP A 412 -14.87 -20.39 17.37
C ASP A 412 -15.45 -21.67 16.74
N GLU A 413 -15.07 -22.04 15.52
CA GLU A 413 -15.47 -23.31 14.91
C GLU A 413 -14.87 -24.52 15.64
N GLN A 414 -13.60 -24.44 16.03
CA GLN A 414 -12.96 -25.49 16.83
C GLN A 414 -13.52 -25.57 18.25
N ASN A 415 -13.86 -24.44 18.89
CA ASN A 415 -14.51 -24.39 20.19
C ASN A 415 -15.95 -24.90 20.14
N ALA A 416 -16.69 -24.64 19.06
CA ALA A 416 -18.01 -25.23 18.83
C ALA A 416 -17.93 -26.75 18.65
N ALA A 417 -16.86 -27.27 18.04
CA ALA A 417 -16.59 -28.70 17.93
C ALA A 417 -16.06 -29.33 19.24
N HIS A 418 -15.39 -28.56 20.11
CA HIS A 418 -14.74 -29.01 21.34
C HIS A 418 -15.51 -28.67 22.63
N GLY A 419 -16.83 -28.52 22.57
CA GLY A 419 -17.73 -28.40 23.72
C GLY A 419 -17.77 -29.66 24.61
N ALA A 420 -16.64 -30.13 25.12
CA ALA A 420 -16.44 -30.98 26.30
C ALA A 420 -14.95 -31.39 26.46
N ARG A 421 -14.05 -30.48 26.87
CA ARG A 421 -12.90 -30.72 27.79
C ARG A 421 -12.03 -29.47 27.95
N GLY A 422 -11.53 -29.27 29.17
CA GLY A 422 -11.08 -27.98 29.69
C GLY A 422 -9.72 -27.46 29.17
N LYS A 423 -9.51 -26.17 29.43
CA LYS A 423 -8.32 -25.36 29.12
C LYS A 423 -7.06 -25.90 29.80
N ALA A 424 -6.12 -26.42 29.00
CA ALA A 424 -4.67 -26.36 29.18
C ALA A 424 -3.98 -27.22 28.10
N ALA A 425 -3.48 -26.61 27.04
CA ALA A 425 -2.33 -27.05 26.21
C ALA A 425 -2.36 -26.29 24.87
N ALA A 426 -1.70 -25.13 24.82
CA ALA A 426 -1.46 -24.38 23.57
C ALA A 426 0.03 -24.23 23.27
N PHE A 427 0.87 -25.16 23.73
CA PHE A 427 2.24 -25.33 23.24
C PHE A 427 2.58 -26.81 23.29
N GLY A 428 2.48 -27.45 22.12
CA GLY A 428 2.74 -28.87 21.97
C GLY A 428 2.70 -29.22 20.48
N GLY A 429 3.89 -29.31 19.88
CA GLY A 429 4.05 -29.72 18.50
C GLY A 429 3.32 -31.04 18.25
N ARG A 430 2.29 -31.00 17.40
CA ARG A 430 1.72 -32.22 16.84
C ARG A 430 2.62 -32.67 15.71
N ARG A 431 3.15 -33.89 15.88
CA ARG A 431 3.84 -34.61 14.82
C ARG A 431 2.91 -34.77 13.63
N CYS A 432 3.47 -34.45 12.46
CA CYS A 432 2.95 -34.60 11.11
C CYS A 432 2.20 -35.93 10.93
N GLY A 433 0.89 -35.82 10.70
CA GLY A 433 0.13 -36.74 9.86
C GLY A 433 -0.12 -36.02 8.54
N THR A 434 0.19 -36.67 7.42
CA THR A 434 -0.11 -36.23 6.07
C THR A 434 -1.62 -36.31 5.82
N GLU A 435 -2.35 -35.26 6.18
CA GLU A 435 -3.60 -34.92 5.52
C GLU A 435 -3.35 -33.58 4.83
N ASP A 436 -3.67 -33.48 3.55
CA ASP A 436 -3.63 -32.23 2.76
C ASP A 436 -4.65 -31.25 3.36
N VAL A 437 -4.25 -30.57 4.43
CA VAL A 437 -5.01 -29.44 4.96
C VAL A 437 -4.70 -28.27 4.06
N ALA A 438 -5.71 -27.86 3.31
CA ALA A 438 -5.87 -26.57 2.66
C ALA A 438 -5.17 -25.45 3.46
N PRO A 439 -4.36 -24.56 2.87
CA PRO A 439 -3.76 -23.48 3.64
C PRO A 439 -4.83 -22.55 4.20
N HIS A 440 -4.55 -22.04 5.40
CA HIS A 440 -5.41 -21.14 6.18
C HIS A 440 -4.62 -19.94 6.70
N ILE A 441 -5.34 -18.86 7.00
CA ILE A 441 -4.76 -17.66 7.60
C ILE A 441 -4.57 -17.88 9.11
N PHE A 442 -3.40 -17.52 9.62
CA PHE A 442 -3.03 -17.68 11.02
C PHE A 442 -2.36 -16.43 11.58
N PHE A 443 -2.70 -16.07 12.81
CA PHE A 443 -2.15 -14.93 13.53
C PHE A 443 -1.66 -15.34 14.91
N THR A 444 -0.42 -14.98 15.22
CA THR A 444 0.21 -15.19 16.52
C THR A 444 0.36 -13.84 17.23
N PRO A 445 -0.46 -13.54 18.24
CA PRO A 445 -0.31 -12.30 19.02
C PRO A 445 0.96 -12.33 19.87
N LEU A 446 1.61 -11.17 20.02
CA LEU A 446 2.86 -10.99 20.77
C LEU A 446 2.72 -10.09 22.01
N ASP A 447 1.64 -9.31 22.14
CA ASP A 447 1.47 -8.25 23.16
C ASP A 447 1.70 -8.71 24.61
N ASP A 448 1.36 -9.97 24.93
CA ASP A 448 1.47 -10.54 26.27
C ASP A 448 2.67 -11.50 26.46
N LEU A 449 3.51 -11.65 25.43
CA LEU A 449 4.65 -12.57 25.46
C LEU A 449 5.91 -11.90 26.02
N THR A 450 6.68 -12.66 26.80
CA THR A 450 8.03 -12.26 27.23
C THR A 450 8.98 -12.11 26.03
N PRO A 451 10.09 -11.35 26.18
CA PRO A 451 11.18 -11.26 25.21
C PRO A 451 11.62 -12.61 24.59
N GLU A 452 11.70 -13.65 25.41
CA GLU A 452 12.08 -15.00 25.01
C GLU A 452 10.96 -15.69 24.23
N GLU A 453 9.72 -15.64 24.73
CA GLU A 453 8.54 -16.22 24.06
C GLU A 453 8.26 -15.55 22.71
N ARG A 454 8.45 -14.23 22.60
CA ARG A 454 8.37 -13.51 21.30
C ARG A 454 9.40 -14.03 20.31
N THR A 455 10.61 -14.29 20.78
CA THR A 455 11.68 -14.86 19.96
C THR A 455 11.33 -16.27 19.50
N GLU A 456 10.83 -17.12 20.40
CA GLU A 456 10.39 -18.47 20.06
C GLU A 456 9.23 -18.47 19.05
N ALA A 457 8.24 -17.59 19.23
CA ALA A 457 7.13 -17.42 18.30
C ALA A 457 7.62 -17.03 16.91
N LEU A 458 8.57 -16.09 16.84
CA LEU A 458 9.14 -15.61 15.57
C LEU A 458 10.04 -16.66 14.90
N LEU A 459 10.79 -17.46 15.67
CA LEU A 459 11.59 -18.58 15.14
C LEU A 459 10.71 -19.74 14.63
N ALA A 460 9.50 -19.88 15.18
CA ALA A 460 8.52 -20.88 14.76
C ALA A 460 7.63 -20.43 13.58
N ALA A 461 7.72 -19.15 13.18
CA ALA A 461 6.98 -18.63 12.05
C ALA A 461 7.50 -19.23 10.73
N PRO A 462 6.63 -19.63 9.79
CA PRO A 462 7.05 -19.98 8.45
C PRO A 462 7.81 -18.82 7.81
N PRO A 463 8.80 -19.11 6.94
CA PRO A 463 9.38 -18.07 6.12
C PRO A 463 8.34 -17.34 5.28
N ALA A 464 8.61 -16.09 4.93
CA ALA A 464 7.66 -15.21 4.29
C ALA A 464 6.34 -15.12 5.09
N SER A 465 6.45 -14.92 6.39
CA SER A 465 5.37 -14.45 7.26
C SER A 465 5.47 -12.93 7.42
N LEU A 466 4.39 -12.30 7.84
CA LEU A 466 4.33 -10.87 8.14
C LEU A 466 4.55 -10.63 9.63
N LEU A 467 5.48 -9.75 9.98
CA LEU A 467 5.69 -9.26 11.34
C LEU A 467 5.12 -7.85 11.44
N PHE A 468 4.14 -7.68 12.32
CA PHE A 468 3.41 -6.42 12.50
C PHE A 468 3.90 -5.64 13.71
N ARG A 469 3.91 -4.33 13.55
CA ARG A 469 4.12 -3.30 14.57
C ARG A 469 3.21 -2.13 14.21
N PRO A 470 2.71 -1.33 15.16
CA PRO A 470 1.88 -0.17 14.83
C PRO A 470 2.53 0.71 13.75
N GLY A 471 1.82 0.88 12.63
CA GLY A 471 2.28 1.67 11.47
C GLY A 471 3.46 1.08 10.67
N HIS A 472 3.84 -0.19 10.86
CA HIS A 472 4.92 -0.82 10.11
C HIS A 472 4.79 -2.34 9.99
N VAL A 473 4.90 -2.87 8.77
CA VAL A 473 4.88 -4.31 8.48
C VAL A 473 6.20 -4.75 7.82
N MET A 474 6.64 -5.97 8.12
CA MET A 474 7.89 -6.56 7.65
C MET A 474 7.67 -7.99 7.15
N LEU A 475 8.45 -8.44 6.17
CA LEU A 475 8.43 -9.82 5.68
C LEU A 475 9.58 -10.63 6.29
N THR A 476 9.29 -11.76 6.92
CA THR A 476 10.31 -12.65 7.49
C THR A 476 11.03 -13.43 6.39
N LEU A 477 12.36 -13.52 6.47
CA LEU A 477 13.17 -14.29 5.52
C LEU A 477 13.49 -15.70 6.04
N GLY A 478 13.75 -15.81 7.34
CA GLY A 478 14.22 -17.03 7.99
C GLY A 478 15.08 -16.67 9.19
N SER A 479 15.81 -17.65 9.72
CA SER A 479 16.61 -17.47 10.92
C SER A 479 18.02 -18.01 10.79
N VAL A 480 18.99 -17.28 11.34
CA VAL A 480 20.41 -17.67 11.41
C VAL A 480 20.87 -17.50 12.85
N ASP A 481 21.54 -18.51 13.41
CA ASP A 481 22.06 -18.51 14.78
C ASP A 481 21.06 -18.06 15.86
N GLY A 482 19.79 -18.49 15.72
CA GLY A 482 18.72 -18.18 16.67
C GLY A 482 18.14 -16.77 16.55
N LYS A 483 18.45 -16.03 15.48
CA LYS A 483 17.86 -14.72 15.18
C LYS A 483 17.07 -14.77 13.88
N THR A 484 15.86 -14.22 13.89
CA THR A 484 15.06 -14.03 12.67
C THR A 484 15.43 -12.74 11.96
N TYR A 485 15.48 -12.81 10.63
CA TYR A 485 15.78 -11.71 9.73
C TYR A 485 14.55 -11.35 8.91
N VAL A 486 14.47 -10.07 8.56
CA VAL A 486 13.35 -9.48 7.83
C VAL A 486 13.85 -8.65 6.66
N ILE A 487 13.04 -8.58 5.60
CA ILE A 487 13.16 -7.58 4.54
C ILE A 487 11.95 -6.64 4.61
N HIS A 488 12.19 -5.34 4.48
CA HIS A 488 11.15 -4.33 4.65
C HIS A 488 11.54 -2.99 4.02
N SER A 489 10.54 -2.26 3.53
CA SER A 489 10.68 -0.83 3.17
C SER A 489 10.63 0.02 4.44
N LEU A 490 11.75 0.60 4.84
CA LEU A 490 11.90 1.31 6.11
C LEU A 490 12.11 2.82 5.90
N SER A 491 11.20 3.64 6.45
CA SER A 491 11.34 5.11 6.49
C SER A 491 12.55 5.54 7.34
N GLY A 492 12.71 4.98 8.54
CA GLY A 492 13.84 5.29 9.40
C GLY A 492 13.90 4.42 10.66
N CYS A 493 15.06 4.43 11.31
CA CYS A 493 15.32 3.73 12.56
C CYS A 493 15.84 4.71 13.62
N TRP A 494 16.24 4.18 14.77
CA TRP A 494 16.86 4.94 15.84
C TRP A 494 18.20 4.34 16.23
N GLU A 495 19.18 5.21 16.46
CA GLU A 495 20.51 4.82 16.89
C GLU A 495 20.87 5.49 18.23
N LYS A 496 21.61 4.76 19.06
CA LYS A 496 22.17 5.32 20.29
C LYS A 496 23.47 6.06 19.96
N THR A 497 23.45 7.37 20.15
CA THR A 497 24.63 8.24 20.00
C THR A 497 25.13 8.73 21.36
N GLN A 498 26.29 9.38 21.40
CA GLN A 498 26.80 10.01 22.64
C GLN A 498 25.86 11.10 23.18
N GLU A 499 25.02 11.68 22.32
CA GLU A 499 24.05 12.73 22.65
C GLU A 499 22.65 12.17 23.00
N GLY A 500 22.49 10.84 22.97
CA GLY A 500 21.23 10.14 23.20
C GLY A 500 20.71 9.43 21.94
N LEU A 501 19.43 9.04 21.96
CA LEU A 501 18.76 8.46 20.80
C LEU A 501 18.62 9.49 19.68
N LYS A 502 19.08 9.14 18.49
CA LYS A 502 18.93 9.95 17.26
C LYS A 502 18.11 9.16 16.24
N ARG A 503 17.09 9.80 15.65
CA ARG A 503 16.35 9.23 14.52
C ARG A 503 17.22 9.30 13.26
N CYS A 504 17.38 8.17 12.59
CA CYS A 504 18.08 8.05 11.32
C CYS A 504 17.04 7.87 10.21
N ARG A 505 16.97 8.82 9.27
CA ARG A 505 16.16 8.66 8.04
C ARG A 505 16.92 7.72 7.11
N ILE A 506 16.35 6.54 6.86
CA ILE A 506 16.96 5.52 6.00
C ILE A 506 16.31 5.54 4.62
N ARG A 507 14.97 5.58 4.60
CA ARG A 507 14.12 5.58 3.41
C ARG A 507 14.53 4.55 2.37
N ARG A 508 14.53 3.26 2.73
CA ARG A 508 14.99 2.20 1.82
C ARG A 508 14.40 0.83 2.13
N VAL A 509 14.25 -0.01 1.11
CA VAL A 509 14.05 -1.46 1.24
C VAL A 509 15.38 -2.13 1.60
N LEU A 510 15.44 -2.77 2.76
CA LEU A 510 16.67 -3.37 3.28
C LEU A 510 16.39 -4.66 4.04
N VAL A 511 17.46 -5.42 4.28
CA VAL A 511 17.47 -6.57 5.18
C VAL A 511 18.00 -6.15 6.55
N SER A 512 17.29 -6.54 7.61
CA SER A 512 17.70 -6.34 9.01
C SER A 512 17.41 -7.60 9.84
N ASP A 513 18.01 -7.71 11.03
CA ASP A 513 17.48 -8.63 12.03
C ASP A 513 16.22 -8.04 12.67
N ALA A 514 15.28 -8.86 13.16
CA ALA A 514 14.03 -8.38 13.72
C ALA A 514 14.16 -7.60 15.06
N TYR A 515 15.37 -7.42 15.58
CA TYR A 515 15.67 -6.91 16.93
C TYR A 515 16.36 -5.55 16.92
N PHE A 516 16.40 -4.85 15.78
CA PHE A 516 16.98 -3.51 15.65
C PHE A 516 16.35 -2.50 16.62
N LEU A 517 17.08 -1.41 16.92
CA LEU A 517 16.64 -0.41 17.90
C LEU A 517 15.47 0.45 17.39
N THR A 518 14.53 0.75 18.29
CA THR A 518 13.38 1.64 18.02
C THR A 518 13.40 2.90 18.88
N SER A 519 12.39 3.76 18.70
CA SER A 519 12.20 5.02 19.45
C SER A 519 12.06 4.81 20.96
N THR A 520 11.76 3.60 21.41
CA THR A 520 11.52 3.28 22.83
C THR A 520 12.78 2.82 23.57
N GLU A 521 13.96 2.90 22.93
CA GLU A 521 15.23 2.31 23.39
C GLU A 521 15.26 0.77 23.44
N GLY A 522 14.13 0.12 23.16
CA GLY A 522 13.94 -1.33 23.11
C GLY A 522 14.27 -1.94 21.73
N ARG A 523 14.09 -3.26 21.63
CA ARG A 523 14.24 -4.00 20.36
C ARG A 523 12.95 -3.89 19.58
N ASN A 524 13.03 -3.88 18.25
CA ASN A 524 11.86 -3.83 17.37
C ASN A 524 10.83 -4.92 17.68
N LEU A 525 11.28 -6.14 17.96
CA LEU A 525 10.41 -7.23 18.38
C LEU A 525 9.60 -6.94 19.66
N ASP A 526 10.10 -6.10 20.56
CA ASP A 526 9.41 -5.73 21.79
C ASP A 526 8.23 -4.75 21.53
N ASP A 527 8.26 -4.05 20.40
CA ASP A 527 7.17 -3.17 19.95
C ASP A 527 6.21 -3.87 18.97
N CYS A 528 6.54 -5.07 18.49
CA CYS A 528 5.69 -5.85 17.58
C CYS A 528 4.44 -6.40 18.28
N THR A 529 3.33 -6.40 17.55
CA THR A 529 1.99 -6.79 18.01
C THR A 529 1.65 -8.23 17.62
N GLY A 530 2.15 -8.70 16.48
CA GLY A 530 1.82 -10.05 16.00
C GLY A 530 2.59 -10.54 14.79
N VAL A 531 2.44 -11.84 14.52
CA VAL A 531 2.93 -12.50 13.30
C VAL A 531 1.74 -13.07 12.52
N GLY A 532 1.55 -12.62 11.29
CA GLY A 532 0.58 -13.18 10.33
C GLY A 532 1.24 -14.15 9.36
N SER A 533 0.64 -15.31 9.15
CA SER A 533 1.12 -16.34 8.22
C SER A 533 -0.03 -16.98 7.47
N PHE A 534 0.24 -17.48 6.28
CA PHE A 534 -0.61 -18.44 5.58
C PHE A 534 0.05 -19.82 5.72
N ARG A 535 -0.69 -20.83 6.19
CA ARG A 535 -0.13 -22.15 6.56
C ARG A 535 -0.94 -23.30 6.03
#